data_AF-A0A9X8R9Y4-F1
#
_entry.id   AF-A0A9X8R9Y4-F1
#
_cell.length_a   1.000
_cell.length_b   1.000
_cell.length_c   1.000
_cell.angle_alpha   90.00
_cell.angle_beta   90.00
_cell.angle_gamma   90.00
#
_symmetry.space_group_name_H-M   'P 1'
#
loop_
_entity.id
_entity.type
_entity.pdbx_description
1 polymer ?
#
loop_
_entity_poly.entity_id
_entity_poly.type
_entity_poly.pdbx_seq_one_letter_code
_entity_poly.pdbx_strand_id
1 'polypeptide(L)'
;MFNQKMDSESPLIYKINDVTYQKYHLYKKSYEREVFVIKDYGEDRGITNKSIALFEAVKDHFDRFKIAKITKEMNKDNILLDSDLILIDKKGNELHLSGCSCGYAGTGSHGTVEILNKAGFEIDRRFVYCSKGFTLFHPNEEKELYGERL
;
A
#
# COMPACT_ATOMS: atom_id res chain seq x y z
N MET A 1 -7.36 -35.73 -18.23
CA MET A 1 -7.82 -34.46 -17.61
C MET A 1 -6.58 -33.61 -17.35
N PHE A 2 -6.39 -32.55 -18.15
CA PHE A 2 -5.30 -31.60 -17.94
C PHE A 2 -5.68 -30.70 -16.76
N ASN A 3 -5.08 -30.95 -15.59
CA ASN A 3 -5.03 -29.94 -14.53
C ASN A 3 -3.96 -28.92 -14.93
N GLN A 4 -4.34 -27.96 -15.78
CA GLN A 4 -3.60 -26.72 -15.88
C GLN A 4 -3.82 -25.98 -14.56
N LYS A 5 -2.83 -26.06 -13.65
CA LYS A 5 -2.61 -24.97 -12.71
C LYS A 5 -2.40 -23.73 -13.58
N MET A 6 -3.36 -22.81 -13.60
CA MET A 6 -3.10 -21.48 -14.14
C MET A 6 -1.95 -20.92 -13.32
N ASP A 7 -0.82 -20.64 -13.98
CA ASP A 7 0.30 -19.91 -13.41
C ASP A 7 -0.20 -18.51 -13.01
N SER A 8 -0.72 -18.38 -11.79
CA SER A 8 -1.37 -17.16 -11.28
C SER A 8 -0.37 -16.07 -10.88
N GLU A 9 0.91 -16.21 -11.25
CA GLU A 9 1.97 -15.27 -10.86
C GLU A 9 2.18 -14.13 -11.87
N SER A 10 1.62 -14.24 -13.08
CA SER A 10 1.75 -13.19 -14.09
C SER A 10 0.82 -12.01 -13.79
N PRO A 11 1.34 -10.78 -13.63
CA PRO A 11 0.49 -9.62 -13.42
C PRO A 11 -0.36 -9.32 -14.65
N LEU A 12 -1.61 -8.96 -14.41
CA LEU A 12 -2.43 -8.29 -15.41
C LEU A 12 -2.12 -6.79 -15.37
N ILE A 13 -1.81 -6.22 -16.53
CA ILE A 13 -1.57 -4.78 -16.67
C ILE A 13 -2.90 -4.11 -16.98
N TYR A 14 -3.25 -3.11 -16.19
CA TYR A 14 -4.45 -2.31 -16.35
C TYR A 14 -4.10 -0.86 -16.59
N LYS A 15 -5.01 -0.16 -17.27
CA LYS A 15 -4.97 1.29 -17.42
C LYS A 15 -6.35 1.85 -17.10
N ILE A 16 -6.39 2.81 -16.19
CA ILE A 16 -7.59 3.60 -15.89
C ILE A 16 -7.20 5.07 -15.93
N ASN A 17 -7.87 5.84 -16.79
CA ASN A 17 -7.46 7.20 -17.15
C ASN A 17 -5.96 7.21 -17.58
N ASP A 18 -5.15 8.09 -16.97
CA ASP A 18 -3.71 8.23 -17.23
C ASP A 18 -2.83 7.48 -16.21
N VAL A 19 -3.38 6.47 -15.55
CA VAL A 19 -2.68 5.64 -14.56
C VAL A 19 -2.56 4.21 -15.08
N THR A 20 -1.33 3.70 -15.14
CA THR A 20 -1.05 2.30 -15.49
C THR A 20 -0.58 1.56 -14.24
N TYR A 21 -1.17 0.39 -13.99
CA TYR A 21 -0.86 -0.40 -12.80
C TYR A 21 -0.86 -1.91 -13.09
N GLN A 22 -0.18 -2.65 -12.23
CA GLN A 22 -0.22 -4.11 -12.23
C GLN A 22 -1.21 -4.60 -11.19
N LYS A 23 -1.96 -5.65 -11.52
CA LYS A 23 -2.79 -6.40 -10.57
C LYS A 23 -2.40 -7.86 -10.59
N TYR A 24 -2.16 -8.40 -9.41
CA TYR A 24 -1.85 -9.80 -9.16
C TYR A 24 -3.02 -10.45 -8.43
N HIS A 25 -3.22 -11.75 -8.65
CA HIS A 25 -4.09 -12.60 -7.85
C HIS A 25 -3.21 -13.67 -7.20
N LEU A 26 -3.07 -13.58 -5.87
CA LEU A 26 -2.10 -14.36 -5.11
C LEU A 26 -2.82 -15.14 -4.01
N TYR A 27 -2.52 -16.43 -3.90
CA TYR A 27 -2.89 -17.20 -2.73
C TYR A 27 -1.96 -16.87 -1.57
N LYS A 28 -2.51 -16.31 -0.48
CA LYS A 28 -1.75 -16.02 0.74
C LYS A 28 -2.06 -17.03 1.83
N LYS A 29 -1.07 -17.85 2.16
CA LYS A 29 -1.18 -18.88 3.20
C LYS A 29 -1.59 -18.32 4.56
N SER A 30 -1.14 -17.10 4.92
CA SER A 30 -1.51 -16.45 6.19
C SER A 30 -3.01 -16.19 6.35
N TYR A 31 -3.73 -16.09 5.23
CA TYR A 31 -5.18 -15.86 5.20
C TYR A 31 -5.96 -17.07 4.68
N GLU A 32 -5.26 -18.14 4.28
CA GLU A 32 -5.80 -19.32 3.61
C GLU A 32 -6.80 -19.00 2.48
N ARG A 33 -6.49 -17.95 1.70
CA ARG A 33 -7.36 -17.47 0.62
C ARG A 33 -6.57 -16.76 -0.47
N GLU A 34 -7.25 -16.57 -1.59
CA GLU A 34 -6.82 -15.63 -2.62
C GLU A 34 -7.07 -14.18 -2.19
N VAL A 35 -6.08 -13.34 -2.50
CA VAL A 35 -6.13 -11.89 -2.37
C VAL A 35 -5.64 -11.27 -3.67
N PHE A 36 -5.96 -10.00 -3.91
CA PHE A 36 -5.34 -9.26 -4.99
C PHE A 36 -4.32 -8.24 -4.47
N VAL A 37 -3.32 -7.95 -5.31
CA VAL A 37 -2.32 -6.91 -5.05
C VAL A 37 -2.28 -5.97 -6.23
N ILE A 38 -2.43 -4.67 -5.99
CA ILE A 38 -2.28 -3.62 -7.00
C ILE A 38 -0.97 -2.86 -6.73
N LYS A 39 -0.20 -2.59 -7.78
CA LYS A 39 1.08 -1.86 -7.70
C LYS A 39 1.22 -0.84 -8.82
N ASP A 40 1.94 0.25 -8.54
CA ASP A 40 2.44 1.15 -9.60
C ASP A 40 3.22 0.36 -10.66
N TYR A 41 3.17 0.81 -11.92
CA TYR A 41 3.82 0.12 -13.04
C TYR A 41 4.50 1.05 -14.04
N GLY A 42 5.57 0.55 -14.67
CA GLY A 42 6.26 1.26 -15.76
C GLY A 42 6.82 2.61 -15.33
N GLU A 43 6.61 3.61 -16.19
CA GLU A 43 7.06 5.00 -15.99
C GLU A 43 6.35 5.72 -14.84
N ASP A 44 5.23 5.18 -14.34
CA ASP A 44 4.51 5.77 -13.21
C ASP A 44 5.16 5.42 -11.85
N ARG A 45 6.11 4.47 -11.80
CA ARG A 45 6.78 4.05 -10.56
C ARG A 45 7.66 5.15 -9.97
N GLY A 46 7.62 5.30 -8.65
CA GLY A 46 8.41 6.27 -7.90
C GLY A 46 7.89 7.72 -8.01
N ILE A 47 6.80 7.96 -8.75
CA ILE A 47 6.25 9.30 -8.94
C ILE A 47 5.08 9.52 -7.98
N THR A 48 5.25 10.41 -7.00
CA THR A 48 4.26 10.69 -5.95
C THR A 48 2.86 10.97 -6.51
N ASN A 49 2.73 11.87 -7.49
CA ASN A 49 1.43 12.21 -8.07
C ASN A 49 0.76 11.03 -8.77
N LYS A 50 1.55 10.10 -9.32
CA LYS A 50 1.02 8.89 -9.96
C LYS A 50 0.52 7.89 -8.93
N SER A 51 1.23 7.71 -7.82
CA SER A 51 0.74 6.90 -6.69
C SER A 51 -0.54 7.47 -6.07
N ILE A 52 -0.66 8.80 -5.92
CA ILE A 52 -1.90 9.43 -5.46
C ILE A 52 -3.04 9.17 -6.45
N ALA A 53 -2.79 9.35 -7.76
CA ALA A 53 -3.77 9.09 -8.78
C ALA A 53 -4.20 7.62 -8.83
N LEU A 54 -3.26 6.68 -8.64
CA LEU A 54 -3.55 5.26 -8.53
C LEU A 54 -4.45 4.98 -7.33
N PHE A 55 -4.11 5.49 -6.15
CA PHE A 55 -4.93 5.35 -4.95
C PHE A 55 -6.38 5.80 -5.21
N GLU A 56 -6.58 6.99 -5.76
CA GLU A 56 -7.93 7.48 -6.08
C GLU A 56 -8.66 6.60 -7.07
N ALA A 57 -7.96 6.07 -8.08
CA ALA A 57 -8.57 5.28 -9.12
C ALA A 57 -8.99 3.87 -8.67
N VAL A 58 -8.34 3.31 -7.64
CA VAL A 58 -8.58 1.92 -7.23
C VAL A 58 -9.07 1.74 -5.80
N LYS A 59 -9.13 2.80 -4.97
CA LYS A 59 -9.54 2.69 -3.55
C LYS A 59 -10.88 1.97 -3.36
N ASP A 60 -11.83 2.15 -4.28
CA ASP A 60 -13.16 1.54 -4.21
C ASP A 60 -13.17 0.03 -4.55
N HIS A 61 -12.05 -0.51 -5.04
CA HIS A 61 -11.87 -1.95 -5.19
C HIS A 61 -11.54 -2.64 -3.86
N PHE A 62 -11.11 -1.89 -2.85
CA PHE A 62 -10.71 -2.40 -1.55
C PHE A 62 -11.86 -2.32 -0.56
N ASP A 63 -11.87 -3.25 0.40
CA ASP A 63 -12.60 -3.02 1.64
C ASP A 63 -11.91 -1.88 2.43
N ARG A 64 -12.44 -1.53 3.61
CA ARG A 64 -11.76 -0.58 4.50
C ARG A 64 -10.32 -1.02 4.76
N PHE A 65 -9.38 -0.11 4.54
CA PHE A 65 -7.98 -0.32 4.90
C PHE A 65 -7.84 -0.48 6.42
N LYS A 66 -7.12 -1.53 6.85
CA LYS A 66 -6.89 -1.83 8.27
C LYS A 66 -5.44 -1.58 8.71
N ILE A 67 -4.49 -1.70 7.78
CA ILE A 67 -3.06 -1.55 8.06
C ILE A 67 -2.44 -0.69 6.96
N ALA A 68 -1.54 0.21 7.36
CA ALA A 68 -0.64 0.90 6.47
C ALA A 68 0.81 0.66 6.93
N LYS A 69 1.73 0.40 6.00
CA LYS A 69 3.13 0.19 6.35
C LYS A 69 4.10 0.75 5.32
N ILE A 70 5.25 1.19 5.81
CA ILE A 70 6.46 1.48 5.02
C ILE A 70 7.61 0.79 5.76
N THR A 71 8.29 -0.16 5.09
CA THR A 71 9.44 -0.88 5.66
C THR A 71 10.72 -0.40 5.00
N LYS A 72 11.55 0.34 5.72
CA LYS A 72 12.88 0.74 5.24
C LYS A 72 13.88 -0.39 5.42
N GLU A 73 14.23 -1.04 4.32
CA GLU A 73 15.29 -2.06 4.30
C GLU A 73 16.62 -1.43 3.89
N MET A 74 17.71 -1.85 4.53
CA MET A 74 19.06 -1.57 4.05
C MET A 74 19.50 -2.74 3.19
N ASN A 75 20.00 -2.46 1.99
CA ASN A 75 20.66 -3.50 1.21
C ASN A 75 22.03 -3.86 1.83
N LYS A 76 22.70 -4.86 1.26
CA LYS A 76 24.03 -5.33 1.73
C LYS A 76 25.11 -4.26 1.70
N ASP A 77 24.91 -3.19 0.93
CA ASP A 77 25.82 -2.06 0.77
C ASP A 77 25.43 -0.87 1.68
N ASN A 78 24.54 -1.09 2.66
CA ASN A 78 23.98 -0.06 3.56
C ASN A 78 23.23 1.07 2.84
N ILE A 79 22.76 0.82 1.62
CA ILE A 79 21.89 1.74 0.88
C ILE A 79 20.46 1.46 1.31
N LEU A 80 19.77 2.53 1.69
CA LEU A 80 18.38 2.47 2.10
C LEU A 80 17.51 2.30 0.85
N LEU A 81 16.79 1.17 0.76
CA LEU A 81 15.95 0.86 -0.40
C LEU A 81 14.65 1.66 -0.35
N ASP A 82 14.20 2.12 -1.51
CA ASP A 82 12.88 2.74 -1.65
C ASP A 82 11.80 1.75 -1.22
N SER A 83 10.97 2.22 -0.30
CA SER A 83 10.02 1.39 0.43
C SER A 83 8.62 1.86 0.06
N ASP A 84 7.90 1.04 -0.69
CA ASP A 84 6.52 1.34 -1.07
C ASP A 84 5.66 1.58 0.18
N LEU A 85 4.72 2.53 0.09
CA LEU A 85 3.59 2.55 1.01
C LEU A 85 2.67 1.40 0.66
N ILE A 86 2.46 0.50 1.61
CA ILE A 86 1.57 -0.65 1.46
C ILE A 86 0.34 -0.45 2.34
N LEU A 87 -0.82 -0.32 1.71
CA LEU A 87 -2.13 -0.35 2.39
C LEU A 87 -2.71 -1.75 2.29
N ILE A 88 -3.27 -2.27 3.38
CA ILE A 88 -3.85 -3.61 3.46
C ILE A 88 -5.30 -3.50 3.96
N ASP A 89 -6.24 -4.05 3.21
CA ASP A 89 -7.66 -4.05 3.59
C ASP A 89 -8.04 -5.18 4.57
N LYS A 90 -9.28 -5.16 5.07
CA LYS A 90 -9.80 -6.19 5.98
C LYS A 90 -9.64 -7.62 5.44
N LYS A 91 -9.73 -7.80 4.12
CA LYS A 91 -9.66 -9.09 3.42
C LYS A 91 -8.22 -9.52 3.09
N GLY A 92 -7.23 -8.68 3.34
CA GLY A 92 -5.81 -8.96 3.09
C GLY A 92 -5.33 -8.59 1.68
N ASN A 93 -6.15 -7.87 0.91
CA ASN A 93 -5.74 -7.28 -0.37
C ASN A 93 -4.77 -6.13 -0.12
N GLU A 94 -3.84 -5.91 -1.05
CA GLU A 94 -2.79 -4.91 -0.86
C GLU A 94 -2.71 -3.90 -2.01
N LEU A 95 -2.46 -2.65 -1.65
CA LEU A 95 -2.11 -1.57 -2.58
C LEU A 95 -0.70 -1.09 -2.27
N HIS A 96 0.22 -1.22 -3.24
CA HIS A 96 1.63 -0.85 -3.11
C HIS A 96 1.89 0.42 -3.94
N LEU A 97 2.34 1.48 -3.27
CA LEU A 97 2.48 2.83 -3.80
C LEU A 97 3.94 3.28 -3.65
N SER A 98 4.68 3.19 -4.74
CA SER A 98 6.14 3.41 -4.83
C SER A 98 6.56 4.87 -4.82
N GLY A 99 5.66 5.80 -5.18
CA GLY A 99 5.89 7.24 -5.10
C GLY A 99 5.72 7.83 -3.69
N CYS A 100 5.47 6.98 -2.69
CA CYS A 100 5.26 7.35 -1.29
C CYS A 100 6.49 7.01 -0.44
N SER A 101 6.81 7.85 0.55
CA SER A 101 7.98 7.67 1.41
C SER A 101 7.74 8.18 2.84
N CYS A 102 8.75 8.05 3.72
CA CYS A 102 8.73 8.63 5.07
C CYS A 102 10.12 9.07 5.52
N GLY A 103 10.22 9.76 6.65
CA GLY A 103 11.49 10.12 7.31
C GLY A 103 12.16 11.40 6.81
N TYR A 104 11.50 12.18 5.96
CA TYR A 104 11.90 13.54 5.60
C TYR A 104 10.69 14.35 5.12
N ALA A 105 10.83 15.67 5.01
CA ALA A 105 9.77 16.56 4.51
C ALA A 105 9.94 16.81 2.99
N GLY A 106 9.56 15.82 2.18
CA GLY A 106 9.57 15.95 0.72
C GLY A 106 8.38 15.29 0.05
N THR A 107 8.31 15.35 -1.28
CA THR A 107 7.11 15.00 -2.07
C THR A 107 6.55 13.62 -1.73
N GLY A 108 7.38 12.58 -1.68
CA GLY A 108 6.92 11.24 -1.34
C GLY A 108 6.30 11.14 0.06
N SER A 109 6.86 11.86 1.03
CA SER A 109 6.30 11.90 2.39
C SER A 109 5.02 12.75 2.46
N HIS A 110 4.87 13.78 1.63
CA HIS A 110 3.60 14.48 1.46
C HIS A 110 2.52 13.56 0.87
N GLY A 111 2.85 12.78 -0.17
CA GLY A 111 1.93 11.81 -0.76
C GLY A 111 1.48 10.74 0.23
N THR A 112 2.41 10.23 1.06
CA THR A 112 2.07 9.33 2.17
C THR A 112 1.06 9.97 3.12
N VAL A 113 1.27 11.22 3.55
CA VAL A 113 0.34 11.90 4.46
C VAL A 113 -1.04 12.07 3.84
N GLU A 114 -1.10 12.45 2.57
CA GLU A 114 -2.35 12.63 1.85
C GLU A 114 -3.13 11.32 1.75
N ILE A 115 -2.48 10.26 1.28
CA ILE A 115 -3.11 8.94 1.10
C ILE A 115 -3.57 8.35 2.43
N LEU A 116 -2.75 8.41 3.49
CA LEU A 116 -3.13 7.87 4.79
C LEU A 116 -4.36 8.58 5.37
N ASN A 117 -4.42 9.91 5.26
CA ASN A 117 -5.58 10.67 5.74
C ASN A 117 -6.83 10.39 4.91
N LYS A 118 -6.70 10.28 3.58
CA LYS A 118 -7.82 9.86 2.71
C LYS A 118 -8.29 8.43 2.97
N ALA A 119 -7.39 7.55 3.41
CA ALA A 119 -7.70 6.18 3.80
C ALA A 119 -8.22 6.04 5.24
N GLY A 120 -8.42 7.15 5.97
CA GLY A 120 -9.04 7.17 7.30
C GLY A 120 -8.09 6.88 8.48
N PHE A 121 -6.77 6.91 8.27
CA PHE A 121 -5.80 6.66 9.35
C PHE A 121 -5.58 7.85 10.29
N GLU A 122 -6.06 9.05 9.94
CA GLU A 122 -6.06 10.25 10.79
C GLU A 122 -4.69 10.57 11.43
N ILE A 123 -3.68 10.86 10.59
CA ILE A 123 -2.30 11.06 11.04
C ILE A 123 -1.80 12.49 10.86
N ASP A 124 -1.01 12.95 11.84
CA ASP A 124 -0.23 14.19 11.75
C ASP A 124 0.98 13.99 10.83
N ARG A 125 1.27 14.97 9.97
CA ARG A 125 2.42 14.93 9.06
C ARG A 125 3.76 14.64 9.75
N ARG A 126 3.95 15.07 11.00
CA ARG A 126 5.15 14.81 11.81
C ARG A 126 5.39 13.32 12.02
N PHE A 127 4.33 12.52 12.12
CA PHE A 127 4.46 11.07 12.21
C PHE A 127 5.25 10.52 11.01
N VAL A 128 4.81 10.87 9.79
CA VAL A 128 5.47 10.41 8.56
C VAL A 128 6.87 11.01 8.42
N TYR A 129 7.04 12.30 8.66
CA TYR A 129 8.32 12.98 8.43
C TYR A 129 9.42 12.52 9.40
N CYS A 130 9.05 12.08 10.60
CA CYS A 130 10.01 11.62 11.60
C CYS A 130 10.16 10.09 11.67
N SER A 131 9.36 9.34 10.92
CA SER A 131 9.41 7.88 10.92
C SER A 131 10.63 7.31 10.20
N LYS A 132 11.18 6.22 10.74
CA LYS A 132 12.22 5.39 10.09
C LYS A 132 11.62 4.20 9.33
N GLY A 133 10.34 4.28 8.98
CA GLY A 133 9.48 3.15 8.65
C GLY A 133 8.43 2.98 9.75
N PHE A 134 7.28 2.40 9.40
CA PHE A 134 6.17 2.21 10.33
C PHE A 134 5.26 1.06 9.88
N THR A 135 4.54 0.51 10.86
CA THR A 135 3.31 -0.26 10.67
C THR A 135 2.26 0.42 11.53
N LEU A 136 1.21 0.91 10.89
CA LEU A 136 0.11 1.66 11.52
C LEU A 136 -1.19 0.87 11.34
N PHE A 137 -1.96 0.74 12.42
CA PHE A 137 -3.29 0.16 12.40
C PHE A 137 -4.33 1.26 12.27
N HIS A 138 -5.41 1.00 11.53
CA HIS A 138 -6.48 1.97 11.37
C HIS A 138 -7.18 2.20 12.73
N PRO A 139 -7.55 3.43 13.12
CA PRO A 139 -8.15 3.73 14.42
C PRO A 139 -9.36 2.86 14.80
N ASN A 140 -10.19 2.50 13.82
CA ASN A 140 -11.32 1.58 14.01
C ASN A 140 -10.90 0.15 14.41
N GLU A 141 -9.73 -0.33 13.98
CA GLU A 141 -9.21 -1.63 14.42
C GLU A 141 -8.72 -1.55 15.87
N GLU A 142 -8.14 -0.42 16.29
CA GLU A 142 -7.80 -0.21 17.71
C GLU A 142 -9.05 -0.22 18.59
N LYS A 143 -10.15 0.38 18.14
CA LYS A 143 -11.44 0.33 18.84
C LYS A 143 -12.04 -1.08 18.87
N GLU A 144 -11.97 -1.83 17.77
CA GLU A 144 -12.43 -3.22 17.72
C GLU A 144 -11.59 -4.15 18.62
N LEU A 145 -10.29 -3.88 18.79
CA LEU A 145 -9.38 -4.68 19.62
C LEU A 145 -9.37 -4.29 21.11
N TYR A 146 -9.52 -3.00 21.43
CA TYR A 146 -9.32 -2.48 22.79
C TYR A 146 -10.57 -1.82 23.41
N GLY A 147 -11.68 -1.73 22.67
CA GLY A 147 -12.89 -1.01 23.08
C GLY A 147 -12.70 0.52 23.04
N GLU A 148 -13.80 1.27 23.18
CA GLU A 148 -13.72 2.71 23.41
C GLU A 148 -13.07 2.96 24.78
N ARG A 149 -11.84 3.47 24.79
CA ARG A 149 -11.28 4.07 26.00
C ARG A 149 -12.03 5.38 26.25
N LEU A 150 -13.05 5.30 27.11
CA LEU A 150 -13.74 6.44 27.74
C LEU A 150 -12.77 7.28 28.57
#